data_AF-W2NDN9-F1
#
_entry.id   AF-W2NDN9-F1
#
_cell.length_a   1.000
_cell.length_b   1.000
_cell.length_c   1.000
_cell.angle_alpha   90.00
_cell.angle_beta   90.00
_cell.angle_gamma   90.00
#
_symmetry.space_group_name_H-M   'P 1'
#
loop_
_entity.id
_entity.type
_entity.pdbx_description
1 polymer ?
#
loop_
_entity_poly.entity_id
_entity_poly.type
_entity_poly.pdbx_seq_one_letter_code
_entity_poly.pdbx_strand_id
1 'polypeptide(L)'
;MLSLLLVYAAIFILRCTNVAIAGKYPVGPNRFLGTCLDSAWVTKMEAEKGVSSQERDSSGRLVHPFMQAALKYPRYTVDDPRTAAGTAYTDACLGNGVFYGANQPSDGSSRGEVKGTLSIDVGDWDSHVLASMVAAVVAEEVVS
;
A
#
# COMPACT_ATOMS: atom_id res chain seq x y z
N MET A 1 40.42 -22.28 8.82
CA MET A 1 39.50 -21.57 7.88
C MET A 1 38.09 -22.16 7.93
N LEU A 2 37.89 -23.47 7.77
CA LEU A 2 36.57 -24.11 7.83
C LEU A 2 35.75 -23.75 9.10
N SER A 3 36.41 -23.70 10.26
CA SER A 3 35.80 -23.35 11.55
C SER A 3 35.25 -21.91 11.60
N LEU A 4 35.85 -20.97 10.86
CA LEU A 4 35.43 -19.56 10.87
C LEU A 4 34.13 -19.39 10.05
N LEU A 5 34.02 -20.12 8.94
CA LEU A 5 32.81 -20.18 8.10
C LEU A 5 31.62 -20.80 8.85
N LEU A 6 31.85 -21.87 9.63
CA LEU A 6 30.81 -22.49 10.46
C LEU A 6 30.32 -21.54 11.56
N VAL A 7 31.22 -20.77 12.19
CA VAL A 7 30.84 -19.74 13.18
C VAL A 7 30.08 -18.59 12.52
N TYR A 8 30.50 -18.13 11.34
CA TYR A 8 29.77 -17.09 10.60
C TYR A 8 28.36 -17.55 10.19
N ALA A 9 28.23 -18.78 9.68
CA ALA A 9 26.94 -19.37 9.34
C ALA A 9 26.05 -19.54 10.58
N ALA A 10 26.60 -20.03 11.69
CA ALA A 10 25.86 -20.14 12.95
C ALA A 10 25.37 -18.78 13.48
N ILE A 11 26.19 -17.73 13.41
CA ILE A 11 25.79 -16.37 13.81
C ILE A 11 24.73 -15.80 12.86
N PHE A 12 24.82 -16.08 11.55
CA PHE A 12 23.81 -15.65 10.57
C PHE A 12 22.46 -16.33 10.83
N ILE A 13 22.46 -17.64 11.07
CA ILE A 13 21.26 -18.42 11.43
C ILE A 13 20.67 -17.91 12.75
N LEU A 14 21.50 -17.70 13.78
CA LEU A 14 21.06 -17.26 15.11
C LEU A 14 20.47 -15.84 15.12
N ARG A 15 20.85 -14.98 14.15
CA ARG A 15 20.23 -13.65 13.96
C ARG A 15 18.90 -13.70 13.20
N CYS A 16 18.62 -14.78 12.46
CA CYS A 16 17.34 -14.97 11.76
C CYS A 16 16.28 -15.68 12.62
N THR A 17 16.65 -16.28 13.75
CA THR A 17 15.72 -17.01 14.64
C THR A 17 15.28 -16.21 15.86
N ASN A 18 14.82 -14.97 15.65
CA ASN A 18 13.86 -14.38 16.58
C ASN A 18 12.46 -14.78 16.11
N VAL A 19 11.87 -15.77 16.79
CA VAL A 19 10.49 -16.19 16.52
C VAL A 19 9.57 -15.02 16.88
N ALA A 20 9.06 -14.34 15.86
CA ALA A 20 8.01 -13.34 16.05
C ALA A 20 6.80 -14.03 16.71
N ILE A 21 6.34 -13.46 17.82
CA ILE A 21 5.13 -13.91 18.50
C ILE A 21 3.97 -13.76 17.51
N ALA A 22 3.09 -14.77 17.44
CA ALA A 22 1.91 -14.76 16.58
C ALA A 22 0.85 -13.73 17.06
N GLY A 23 1.17 -12.45 16.88
CA GLY A 23 0.24 -11.33 17.00
C GLY A 23 -0.42 -11.03 15.65
N LYS A 24 -1.61 -10.41 15.69
CA LYS A 24 -2.19 -9.79 14.50
C LYS A 24 -1.29 -8.66 14.03
N TYR A 25 -1.07 -8.58 12.72
CA TYR A 25 -0.37 -7.45 12.11
C TYR A 25 -1.20 -6.17 12.28
N PRO A 26 -0.58 -4.99 12.37
CA PRO A 26 -1.30 -3.73 12.23
C PRO A 26 -2.11 -3.74 10.94
N VAL A 27 -3.35 -3.25 11.00
CA VAL A 27 -4.25 -3.24 9.85
C VAL A 27 -3.97 -1.99 9.02
N GLY A 28 -3.47 -2.18 7.81
CA GLY A 28 -3.12 -1.12 6.88
C GLY A 28 -4.31 -0.33 6.33
N PRO A 29 -4.04 0.77 5.59
CA PRO A 29 -5.06 1.59 4.97
C PRO A 29 -5.87 0.84 3.91
N ASN A 30 -5.38 -0.31 3.42
CA ASN A 30 -6.03 -1.16 2.42
C ASN A 30 -7.43 -1.64 2.84
N ARG A 31 -7.78 -1.56 4.14
CA ARG A 31 -9.16 -1.77 4.63
C ARG A 31 -10.18 -0.73 4.14
N PHE A 32 -9.72 0.41 3.62
CA PHE A 32 -10.57 1.50 3.14
C PHE A 32 -10.86 1.43 1.64
N LEU A 33 -10.22 0.52 0.91
CA LEU A 33 -10.40 0.37 -0.54
C LEU A 33 -11.87 0.08 -0.87
N GLY A 34 -12.44 0.84 -1.81
CA GLY A 34 -13.86 0.78 -2.16
C GLY A 34 -14.84 1.25 -1.07
N THR A 35 -14.35 1.82 0.05
CA THR A 35 -15.19 2.43 1.11
C THR A 35 -15.12 3.96 1.14
N CYS A 36 -14.20 4.55 0.37
CA CYS A 36 -14.02 5.99 0.21
C CYS A 36 -13.96 6.34 -1.28
N LEU A 37 -14.13 7.63 -1.61
CA LEU A 37 -14.18 8.14 -2.98
C LEU A 37 -15.25 7.44 -3.84
N ASP A 38 -16.34 6.96 -3.26
CA ASP A 38 -17.43 6.30 -3.99
C ASP A 38 -18.36 7.28 -4.72
N SER A 39 -19.41 6.78 -5.37
CA SER A 39 -20.40 7.62 -6.05
C SER A 39 -21.17 8.55 -5.10
N ALA A 40 -21.33 8.17 -3.83
CA ALA A 40 -21.94 9.03 -2.81
C ALA A 40 -20.99 10.18 -2.43
N TRP A 41 -19.69 9.93 -2.33
CA TRP A 41 -18.66 10.95 -2.16
C TRP A 41 -18.63 11.92 -3.34
N VAL A 42 -18.64 11.45 -4.59
CA VAL A 42 -18.71 12.32 -5.77
C VAL A 42 -19.95 13.22 -5.71
N THR A 43 -21.14 12.64 -5.52
CA THR A 43 -22.41 13.38 -5.42
C THR A 43 -22.37 14.44 -4.32
N LYS A 44 -21.80 14.11 -3.15
CA LYS A 44 -21.62 15.05 -2.04
C LYS A 44 -20.69 16.20 -2.44
N MET A 45 -19.57 15.90 -3.09
CA MET A 45 -18.60 16.91 -3.51
C MET A 45 -19.15 17.83 -4.62
N GLU A 46 -19.98 17.32 -5.53
CA GLU A 46 -20.71 18.14 -6.52
C GLU A 46 -21.60 19.17 -5.81
N ALA A 47 -22.39 18.73 -4.83
CA ALA A 47 -23.25 19.61 -4.04
C ALA A 47 -22.48 20.62 -3.18
N GLU A 48 -21.39 20.21 -2.50
CA GLU A 48 -20.60 21.09 -1.64
C GLU A 48 -19.77 22.13 -2.41
N LYS A 49 -19.43 21.88 -3.68
CA LYS A 49 -18.60 22.76 -4.50
C LYS A 49 -19.35 23.48 -5.62
N GLY A 50 -20.58 23.08 -5.94
CA GLY A 50 -21.37 23.69 -7.00
C GLY A 50 -20.82 23.44 -8.41
N VAL A 51 -20.15 22.29 -8.60
CA VAL A 51 -19.53 21.88 -9.88
C VAL A 51 -20.02 20.48 -10.27
N SER A 52 -19.85 20.08 -11.53
CA SER A 52 -20.13 18.70 -11.94
C SER A 52 -18.86 17.92 -12.30
N SER A 53 -18.77 16.70 -11.77
CA SER A 53 -17.81 15.67 -12.19
C SER A 53 -17.83 15.41 -13.70
N GLN A 54 -18.98 15.61 -14.36
CA GLN A 54 -19.20 15.33 -15.79
C GLN A 54 -19.06 16.57 -16.68
N GLU A 55 -18.72 17.73 -16.11
CA GLU A 55 -18.51 18.98 -16.86
C GLU A 55 -17.37 18.82 -17.86
N ARG A 56 -17.55 19.36 -19.09
CA ARG A 56 -16.57 19.25 -20.18
C ARG A 56 -16.23 20.60 -20.78
N ASP A 57 -14.95 20.76 -21.13
CA ASP A 57 -14.46 21.92 -21.87
C ASP A 57 -14.87 21.90 -23.35
N SER A 58 -14.53 22.96 -24.09
CA SER A 58 -14.78 23.06 -25.54
C SER A 58 -14.05 22.02 -26.39
N SER A 59 -13.10 21.28 -25.81
CA SER A 59 -12.40 20.16 -26.44
C SER A 59 -12.97 18.80 -26.02
N GLY A 60 -14.06 18.77 -25.25
CA GLY A 60 -14.72 17.55 -24.75
C GLY A 60 -14.02 16.88 -23.56
N ARG A 61 -12.97 17.49 -23.00
CA ARG A 61 -12.22 16.95 -21.85
C ARG A 61 -12.95 17.28 -20.56
N LEU A 62 -12.88 16.39 -19.56
CA LEU A 62 -13.47 16.67 -18.24
C LEU A 62 -12.77 17.87 -17.58
N VAL A 63 -13.55 18.81 -17.05
CA VAL A 63 -13.04 19.97 -16.28
C VAL A 63 -12.56 19.53 -14.89
N HIS A 64 -13.22 18.52 -14.31
CA HIS A 64 -12.88 17.94 -13.01
C HIS A 64 -12.50 16.45 -13.12
N PRO A 65 -11.38 16.11 -13.80
CA PRO A 65 -11.07 14.71 -14.16
C PRO A 65 -10.79 13.79 -12.97
N PHE A 66 -10.37 14.35 -11.82
CA PHE A 66 -10.10 13.60 -10.59
C PHE A 66 -11.29 13.54 -9.63
N MET A 67 -12.41 14.18 -9.98
CA MET A 67 -13.64 14.20 -9.19
C MET A 67 -14.57 13.07 -9.64
N GLN A 68 -14.04 11.85 -9.64
CA GLN A 68 -14.72 10.65 -10.10
C GLN A 68 -14.73 9.62 -8.99
N ALA A 69 -15.55 8.58 -9.16
CA ALA A 69 -15.57 7.48 -8.21
C ALA A 69 -14.27 6.66 -8.34
N ALA A 70 -13.83 6.16 -7.20
CA ALA A 70 -12.88 5.07 -7.02
C ALA A 70 -13.10 3.97 -8.05
N LEU A 71 -12.00 3.45 -8.60
CA LEU A 71 -12.08 2.52 -9.72
C LEU A 71 -12.10 1.07 -9.23
N LYS A 72 -13.05 0.32 -9.78
CA LYS A 72 -13.41 -1.01 -9.27
C LYS A 72 -12.35 -2.09 -9.52
N TYR A 73 -11.44 -1.89 -10.48
CA TYR A 73 -10.47 -2.89 -10.91
C TYR A 73 -9.14 -2.24 -11.32
N PRO A 74 -7.99 -2.69 -10.80
CA PRO A 74 -6.68 -2.12 -11.13
C PRO A 74 -6.45 -2.09 -12.66
N ARG A 75 -6.09 -0.91 -13.20
CA ARG A 75 -5.81 -0.71 -14.64
C ARG A 75 -4.35 -0.97 -14.99
N TYR A 76 -3.43 -0.84 -14.06
CA TYR A 76 -2.02 -1.18 -14.26
C TYR A 76 -1.44 -1.92 -13.06
N THR A 77 -0.46 -2.79 -13.31
CA THR A 77 0.31 -3.51 -12.29
C THR A 77 1.73 -2.95 -12.23
N VAL A 78 2.23 -2.67 -11.03
CA VAL A 78 3.65 -2.29 -10.83
C VAL A 78 4.47 -3.56 -10.60
N ASP A 79 5.14 -4.03 -11.64
CA ASP A 79 6.10 -5.14 -11.52
C ASP A 79 7.48 -4.59 -11.10
N ASP A 80 7.71 -4.48 -9.79
CA ASP A 80 9.01 -4.10 -9.23
C ASP A 80 9.86 -5.35 -8.95
N PRO A 81 10.99 -5.57 -9.64
CA PRO A 81 11.84 -6.74 -9.42
C PRO A 81 12.42 -6.81 -7.99
N ARG A 82 12.39 -5.71 -7.23
CA ARG A 82 12.79 -5.66 -5.81
C ARG A 82 11.72 -6.26 -4.89
N THR A 83 10.44 -6.21 -5.27
CA THR A 83 9.31 -6.81 -4.55
C THR A 83 8.80 -8.11 -5.18
N ALA A 84 9.33 -8.49 -6.36
CA ALA A 84 8.96 -9.72 -7.06
C ALA A 84 9.20 -11.02 -6.27
N ALA A 85 10.11 -10.99 -5.28
CA ALA A 85 10.25 -12.07 -4.30
C ALA A 85 9.23 -11.90 -3.17
N GLY A 86 8.34 -12.89 -2.98
CA GLY A 86 7.39 -12.90 -1.86
C GLY A 86 8.01 -12.92 -0.46
N THR A 87 9.33 -13.09 -0.38
CA THR A 87 10.16 -13.02 0.84
C THR A 87 10.91 -11.68 1.01
N ALA A 88 10.67 -10.68 0.17
CA ALA A 88 11.35 -9.38 0.26
C ALA A 88 11.11 -8.65 1.60
N TYR A 89 9.91 -8.83 2.19
CA TYR A 89 9.47 -8.14 3.41
C TYR A 89 9.07 -9.13 4.51
N THR A 90 10.00 -9.98 4.94
CA THR A 90 9.84 -10.82 6.15
C THR A 90 10.11 -10.01 7.43
N ASP A 91 9.63 -10.49 8.59
CA ASP A 91 9.94 -9.88 9.90
C ASP A 91 11.45 -9.72 10.14
N ALA A 92 12.24 -10.70 9.72
CA ALA A 92 13.70 -10.66 9.81
C ALA A 92 14.36 -9.56 8.97
N CYS A 93 13.68 -9.08 7.91
CA CYS A 93 14.16 -8.01 7.04
C CYS A 93 13.66 -6.62 7.47
N LEU A 94 12.48 -6.53 8.10
CA LEU A 94 11.84 -5.27 8.48
C LEU A 94 12.25 -4.76 9.88
N GLY A 95 12.63 -5.66 10.80
CA GLY A 95 12.92 -5.29 12.18
C GLY A 95 11.69 -4.70 12.88
N ASN A 96 11.71 -3.41 13.20
CA ASN A 96 10.56 -2.69 13.77
C ASN A 96 9.65 -2.05 12.70
N GLY A 97 10.02 -2.12 11.42
CA GLY A 97 9.23 -1.55 10.32
C GLY A 97 7.94 -2.34 10.07
N VAL A 98 6.90 -1.64 9.61
CA VAL A 98 5.61 -2.25 9.25
C VAL A 98 5.45 -2.25 7.74
N PHE A 99 5.02 -3.37 7.18
CA PHE A 99 4.71 -3.51 5.75
C PHE A 99 3.27 -3.98 5.57
N TYR A 100 2.52 -3.32 4.69
CA TYR A 100 1.15 -3.65 4.36
C TYR A 100 1.09 -4.17 2.92
N GLY A 101 0.80 -5.46 2.76
CA GLY A 101 0.62 -6.09 1.46
C GLY A 101 -0.76 -5.83 0.86
N ALA A 102 -0.89 -6.11 -0.43
CA ALA A 102 -2.18 -6.10 -1.12
C ALA A 102 -3.10 -7.17 -0.51
N ASN A 103 -4.41 -6.95 -0.57
CA ASN A 103 -5.41 -7.89 -0.03
C ASN A 103 -5.18 -8.25 1.46
N GLN A 104 -4.57 -7.35 2.25
CA GLN A 104 -4.40 -7.58 3.69
C GLN A 104 -5.78 -7.79 4.35
N PRO A 105 -5.98 -8.89 5.10
CA PRO A 105 -7.21 -9.11 5.85
C PRO A 105 -7.50 -7.94 6.79
N SER A 106 -8.75 -7.47 6.82
CA SER A 106 -9.20 -6.38 7.69
C SER A 106 -9.05 -6.68 9.18
N ASP A 107 -8.87 -7.94 9.54
CA ASP A 107 -8.62 -8.42 10.89
C ASP A 107 -7.13 -8.51 11.26
N GLY A 108 -6.20 -8.25 10.33
CA GLY A 108 -4.76 -8.32 10.56
C GLY A 108 -4.18 -9.73 10.70
N SER A 109 -4.92 -10.78 10.33
CA SER A 109 -4.43 -12.18 10.40
C SER A 109 -3.23 -12.49 9.49
N SER A 110 -2.96 -11.63 8.50
CA SER A 110 -1.79 -11.67 7.61
C SER A 110 -1.31 -10.25 7.31
N ARG A 111 -0.10 -10.10 6.76
CA ARG A 111 0.34 -8.84 6.11
C ARG A 111 -0.34 -8.61 4.76
N GLY A 112 -0.91 -9.65 4.14
CA GLY A 112 -1.36 -9.62 2.75
C GLY A 112 -0.27 -10.11 1.78
N GLU A 113 -0.49 -9.90 0.50
CA GLU A 113 0.41 -10.28 -0.59
C GLU A 113 1.56 -9.28 -0.72
N VAL A 114 2.80 -9.79 -0.82
CA VAL A 114 4.02 -8.96 -0.97
C VAL A 114 4.45 -8.84 -2.44
N LYS A 115 4.19 -9.87 -3.25
CA LYS A 115 4.67 -9.93 -4.63
C LYS A 115 3.87 -8.96 -5.51
N GLY A 116 4.56 -8.06 -6.22
CA GLY A 116 3.94 -7.13 -7.16
C GLY A 116 3.19 -5.97 -6.49
N THR A 117 3.47 -5.70 -5.21
CA THR A 117 2.91 -4.55 -4.50
C THR A 117 3.84 -3.35 -4.54
N LEU A 118 3.24 -2.17 -4.61
CA LEU A 118 3.93 -0.90 -4.44
C LEU A 118 4.37 -0.74 -2.98
N SER A 119 5.67 -0.60 -2.75
CA SER A 119 6.22 -0.22 -1.44
C SER A 119 6.49 1.27 -1.43
N ILE A 120 5.92 1.98 -0.46
CA ILE A 120 6.21 3.39 -0.17
C ILE A 120 6.88 3.43 1.20
N ASP A 121 8.16 3.80 1.23
CA ASP A 121 8.87 4.06 2.48
C ASP A 121 8.47 5.43 3.04
N VAL A 122 8.33 5.53 4.36
CA VAL A 122 7.72 6.66 5.05
C VAL A 122 8.54 6.97 6.30
N GLY A 123 9.19 8.14 6.35
CA GLY A 123 9.85 8.61 7.58
C GLY A 123 8.84 9.08 8.63
N ASP A 124 9.28 9.17 9.89
CA ASP A 124 8.49 9.53 11.10
C ASP A 124 7.92 10.98 11.12
N TRP A 125 7.70 11.62 9.98
CA TRP A 125 7.07 12.95 9.91
C TRP A 125 5.59 12.80 9.53
N ASP A 126 4.69 13.45 10.27
CA ASP A 126 3.24 13.40 10.01
C ASP A 126 2.89 13.79 8.56
N SER A 127 3.68 14.71 7.97
CA SER A 127 3.56 15.09 6.56
C SER A 127 3.90 13.97 5.59
N HIS A 128 4.88 13.11 5.92
CA HIS A 128 5.20 11.92 5.12
C HIS A 128 4.13 10.84 5.28
N VAL A 129 3.58 10.64 6.48
CA VAL A 129 2.45 9.71 6.70
C VAL A 129 1.21 10.16 5.94
N LEU A 130 0.86 11.44 6.00
CA LEU A 130 -0.26 11.98 5.24
C LEU A 130 -0.01 11.90 3.72
N ALA A 131 1.20 12.25 3.26
CA ALA A 131 1.57 12.18 1.86
C ALA A 131 1.62 10.75 1.32
N SER A 132 2.06 9.76 2.11
CA SER A 132 2.08 8.35 1.72
C SER A 132 0.69 7.71 1.75
N MET A 133 -0.18 8.10 2.69
CA MET A 133 -1.60 7.72 2.64
C MET A 133 -2.30 8.31 1.40
N VAL A 134 -2.09 9.59 1.10
CA VAL A 134 -2.61 10.22 -0.12
C VAL A 134 -1.99 9.59 -1.37
N ALA A 135 -0.69 9.27 -1.37
CA ALA A 135 -0.03 8.62 -2.50
C ALA A 135 -0.46 7.16 -2.67
N ALA A 136 -0.77 6.43 -1.61
CA ALA A 136 -1.32 5.08 -1.67
C ALA A 136 -2.76 5.09 -2.19
N VAL A 137 -3.59 6.03 -1.71
CA VAL A 137 -4.95 6.24 -2.25
C VAL A 137 -4.89 6.71 -3.70
N VAL A 138 -4.02 7.64 -4.08
CA VAL A 138 -3.88 8.08 -5.48
C VAL A 138 -3.27 6.99 -6.36
N ALA A 139 -2.32 6.19 -5.85
CA ALA A 139 -1.79 5.05 -6.58
C ALA A 139 -2.89 4.02 -6.83
N GLU A 140 -3.64 3.60 -5.81
CA GLU A 140 -4.75 2.67 -6.03
C GLU A 140 -5.83 3.31 -6.93
N GLU A 141 -6.26 4.54 -6.68
CA GLU A 141 -7.47 5.10 -7.30
C GLU A 141 -7.25 5.85 -8.63
N VAL A 142 -6.00 6.10 -9.04
CA VAL A 142 -5.65 6.67 -10.37
C VAL A 142 -4.91 5.65 -11.25
N VAL A 143 -4.37 4.57 -10.67
CA VAL A 143 -3.76 3.44 -11.39
C VAL A 143 -4.73 2.23 -11.45
N SER A 144 -5.86 2.28 -10.73
CA SER A 144 -7.14 1.60 -11.06
C SER A 144 -7.89 2.31 -12.20
#